data_AF-A0A326S8H3-F1
#
_entry.id   AF-A0A326S8H3-F1
#
_cell.length_a   1.000
_cell.length_b   1.000
_cell.length_c   1.000
_cell.angle_alpha   90.00
_cell.angle_beta   90.00
_cell.angle_gamma   90.00
#
_symmetry.space_group_name_H-M   'P 1'
#
loop_
_entity.id
_entity.type
_entity.pdbx_description
1 polymer ?
#
loop_
_entity_poly.entity_id
_entity_poly.type
_entity_poly.pdbx_seq_one_letter_code
_entity_poly.pdbx_strand_id
1 'polypeptide(L)' 'MSKKEKLLARFLEMPKDFHFDELVSLLGYFGYQEVRKGKTGGSRVRFESEEGAPIMLHKPHPSGILKHYQLKQIKELLNL' A
#
# COMPACT_ATOMS: atom_id res chain seq x y z
N MET A 1 -7.71 -20.75 1.85
CA MET A 1 -6.92 -19.51 1.81
C MET A 1 -7.37 -18.55 2.88
N SER A 2 -6.44 -18.10 3.72
CA SER A 2 -6.59 -17.05 4.70
C SER A 2 -6.90 -15.69 4.03
N LYS A 3 -7.31 -14.70 4.84
CA LYS A 3 -7.53 -13.32 4.35
C LYS A 3 -6.25 -12.72 3.75
N LYS A 4 -5.09 -12.97 4.39
CA LYS A 4 -3.78 -12.54 3.90
C LYS A 4 -3.46 -13.11 2.53
N GLU A 5 -3.62 -14.43 2.35
CA GLU A 5 -3.34 -15.12 1.09
C GLU A 5 -4.23 -14.60 -0.06
N LYS A 6 -5.53 -14.40 0.21
CA LYS A 6 -6.47 -13.87 -0.80
C LYS A 6 -6.10 -12.45 -1.23
N LEU A 7 -5.75 -11.59 -0.28
CA LEU A 7 -5.38 -10.20 -0.57
C LEU A 7 -4.05 -10.13 -1.34
N LEU A 8 -3.06 -10.95 -0.96
CA LEU A 8 -1.79 -11.04 -1.67
C LEU A 8 -1.99 -11.57 -3.10
N ALA A 9 -2.78 -12.63 -3.28
CA ALA A 9 -3.10 -13.15 -4.61
C ALA A 9 -3.75 -12.08 -5.50
N ARG A 10 -4.76 -11.38 -4.97
CA ARG A 10 -5.41 -10.25 -5.66
C ARG A 10 -4.42 -9.15 -6.00
N PHE A 11 -3.51 -8.77 -5.10
CA PHE A 11 -2.49 -7.77 -5.39
C PHE A 11 -1.57 -8.19 -6.54
N LEU A 12 -1.15 -9.46 -6.57
CA LEU A 12 -0.27 -10.02 -7.60
C LEU A 12 -0.93 -10.08 -8.99
N GLU A 13 -2.27 -10.13 -9.06
CA GLU A 13 -3.04 -10.00 -10.31
C GLU A 13 -3.01 -8.57 -10.89
N MET A 14 -2.44 -7.60 -10.17
CA MET A 14 -2.32 -6.20 -10.60
C MET A 14 -3.66 -5.56 -11.03
N PRO A 15 -4.73 -5.65 -10.21
CA PRO A 15 -6.06 -5.23 -10.61
C PRO A 15 -6.13 -3.71 -10.78
N LYS A 16 -6.95 -3.25 -11.72
CA LYS A 16 -7.14 -1.83 -12.01
C LYS A 16 -7.91 -1.08 -10.94
N ASP A 17 -8.54 -1.80 -10.00
CA ASP A 17 -9.43 -1.30 -8.96
C ASP A 17 -8.90 -1.58 -7.54
N PHE A 18 -7.59 -1.79 -7.37
CA PHE A 18 -7.00 -1.99 -6.05
C PHE A 18 -7.12 -0.72 -5.20
N HIS A 19 -7.83 -0.80 -4.08
CA HIS A 19 -8.12 0.34 -3.22
C HIS A 19 -6.98 0.62 -2.23
N PHE A 20 -6.82 1.87 -1.81
CA PHE A 20 -5.81 2.27 -0.83
C PHE A 20 -5.93 1.50 0.50
N ASP A 21 -7.13 1.23 0.97
CA ASP A 21 -7.35 0.48 2.22
C ASP A 21 -6.95 -1.01 2.09
N GLU A 22 -7.04 -1.57 0.87
CA GLU A 22 -6.49 -2.89 0.56
C GLU A 22 -4.96 -2.86 0.66
N LEU A 23 -4.32 -1.80 0.16
CA LEU A 23 -2.87 -1.62 0.31
C LEU A 23 -2.45 -1.46 1.77
N VAL A 24 -3.19 -0.68 2.58
CA VAL A 24 -2.91 -0.52 4.02
C VAL A 24 -2.96 -1.89 4.71
N SER A 25 -3.99 -2.69 4.42
CA SER A 25 -4.14 -4.03 4.98
C SER A 25 -3.02 -4.98 4.53
N LEU A 26 -2.66 -4.92 3.24
CA LEU A 26 -1.56 -5.72 2.68
C LEU A 26 -0.25 -5.38 3.37
N LEU A 27 0.11 -4.10 3.43
CA LEU A 27 1.35 -3.61 4.05
C LEU A 27 1.41 -3.96 5.55
N GLY A 28 0.28 -3.91 6.26
CA GLY A 28 0.19 -4.38 7.65
C GLY A 28 0.62 -5.85 7.83
N TYR A 29 0.34 -6.72 6.85
CA TYR A 29 0.81 -8.12 6.87
C TYR A 29 2.31 -8.30 6.64
N PHE A 30 3.01 -7.24 6.21
CA PHE A 30 4.46 -7.14 6.08
C PHE A 30 5.09 -6.30 7.21
N GLY A 31 4.33 -5.98 8.26
CA GLY A 31 4.83 -5.22 9.42
C GLY A 31 4.89 -3.70 9.23
N TYR A 32 4.37 -3.19 8.11
CA TYR A 32 4.33 -1.75 7.85
C TYR A 32 3.14 -1.08 8.54
N GLN A 33 3.34 0.15 9.02
CA GLN A 33 2.32 0.99 9.63
C GLN A 33 2.27 2.37 8.99
N GLU A 34 1.07 2.93 8.84
CA GLU A 34 0.86 4.29 8.32
C GLU A 34 1.36 5.33 9.35
N VAL A 35 2.27 6.20 8.92
CA VAL A 35 2.78 7.30 9.75
C VAL A 35 2.06 8.59 9.41
N ARG A 36 1.22 9.07 10.34
CA ARG A 36 0.46 10.32 10.17
C ARG A 36 1.25 11.52 10.68
N LYS A 37 1.83 12.30 9.76
CA LYS A 37 2.48 13.58 10.10
C LYS A 37 1.52 14.76 10.05
N GLY A 38 0.91 15.11 11.18
CA GLY A 38 0.33 16.43 11.49
C GLY A 38 -0.73 17.04 10.52
N LYS A 39 -1.32 18.18 10.91
CA LYS A 39 -2.45 18.83 10.21
C LYS A 39 -2.12 19.47 8.84
N THR A 40 -0.90 19.35 8.33
CA THR A 40 -0.42 20.10 7.14
C THR A 40 0.08 19.23 5.99
N GLY A 41 0.02 17.89 6.10
CA GLY A 41 0.40 17.00 5.01
C GLY A 41 -0.77 16.74 4.08
N GLY A 42 -0.70 17.18 2.82
CA GLY A 42 -1.66 16.82 1.77
C GLY A 42 -1.75 15.31 1.50
N SER A 43 -2.09 14.88 0.28
CA SER A 43 -2.29 13.46 -0.03
C SER A 43 -1.03 12.57 0.10
N ARG A 44 0.11 13.04 0.61
CA ARG A 44 1.31 12.21 0.80
C ARG A 44 1.18 11.36 2.06
N VAL A 45 1.35 10.05 1.90
CA VAL A 45 1.34 9.07 2.99
C VAL A 45 2.69 8.37 3.05
N ARG A 46 3.14 8.07 4.26
CA ARG A 46 4.32 7.26 4.51
C ARG A 46 3.94 6.03 5.32
N PHE A 47 4.53 4.90 4.97
CA PHE A 47 4.52 3.69 5.76
C PHE A 47 5.94 3.37 6.25
N GLU A 48 6.05 2.98 7.50
CA GLU A 48 7.33 2.60 8.14
C GLU A 48 7.20 1.18 8.71
N SER A 49 8.29 0.41 8.68
CA SER A 49 8.43 -0.93 9.27
C SER A 49 9.78 -0.97 10.00
N GLU A 50 9.90 -1.79 11.04
CA GLU A 50 11.16 -1.98 11.76
C GLU A 50 12.23 -2.66 10.90
N GLU A 51 11.81 -3.52 9.96
CA GLU A 51 12.70 -4.38 9.17
C GLU A 51 12.85 -3.90 7.71
N GLY A 52 12.01 -2.97 7.26
CA GLY A 52 11.86 -2.60 5.86
C GLY A 52 12.12 -1.13 5.55
N ALA A 53 12.51 -0.84 4.31
CA ALA A 53 12.64 0.54 3.83
C ALA A 53 11.29 1.27 3.86
N PRO A 54 11.24 2.56 4.22
CA PRO A 54 9.99 3.31 4.28
C PRO A 54 9.36 3.45 2.90
N ILE A 55 8.05 3.27 2.84
CA ILE A 55 7.27 3.41 1.60
C ILE A 55 6.59 4.77 1.61
N MET A 56 6.78 5.56 0.56
CA MET A 56 6.13 6.87 0.41
C MET A 56 5.31 6.91 -0.87
N LEU A 57 4.02 7.21 -0.74
CA LEU A 57 3.10 7.32 -1.87
C LEU A 57 2.12 8.47 -1.71
N HIS A 58 1.51 8.87 -2.83
CA HIS A 58 0.36 9.76 -2.81
C HIS A 58 -0.92 8.93 -2.70
N LYS A 59 -1.73 9.19 -1.67
CA LYS A 59 -3.07 8.66 -1.50
C LYS A 59 -3.91 9.06 -2.70
N PRO A 60 -4.50 8.09 -3.42
CA PRO A 60 -5.38 8.38 -4.54
C PRO A 60 -6.66 9.08 -4.05
N HIS A 61 -7.03 10.16 -4.72
CA HIS A 61 -8.27 10.91 -4.49
C HIS A 61 -8.89 11.31 -5.85
N PRO A 62 -10.24 11.34 -5.96
CA PRO A 62 -11.21 11.03 -4.90
C PRO A 62 -11.52 9.53 -4.76
N SER A 63 -11.20 8.71 -5.76
CA SER A 63 -11.69 7.31 -5.84
C SER A 63 -11.07 6.34 -4.84
N GLY A 64 -9.90 6.67 -4.26
CA GLY A 64 -9.15 5.74 -3.43
C GLY A 64 -8.48 4.59 -4.20
N ILE A 65 -8.63 4.52 -5.53
CA ILE A 65 -8.04 3.48 -6.38
C ILE A 65 -6.59 3.84 -6.73
N LEU A 66 -5.68 2.89 -6.48
CA LEU A 66 -4.27 3.05 -6.78
C LEU A 66 -4.00 2.98 -8.28
N LYS A 67 -3.13 3.87 -8.76
CA LYS A 67 -2.67 3.81 -10.14
C LYS A 67 -1.78 2.58 -10.32
N HIS A 68 -1.82 1.98 -11.50
CA HIS A 68 -1.08 0.76 -11.80
C HIS A 68 0.44 0.87 -11.52
N TYR A 69 1.05 2.05 -11.71
CA TYR A 69 2.46 2.25 -11.38
C TYR A 69 2.73 2.16 -9.87
N GLN A 70 1.77 2.53 -9.02
CA GLN A 70 1.90 2.42 -7.57
C GLN A 70 1.91 0.96 -7.16
N LEU A 71 1.07 0.12 -7.77
CA LEU A 71 1.09 -1.32 -7.52
C LEU A 71 2.44 -1.94 -7.92
N LYS A 72 2.98 -1.55 -9.08
CA LYS A 72 4.32 -2.02 -9.52
C LYS A 72 5.41 -1.62 -8.53
N GLN A 73 5.42 -0.36 -8.12
CA GLN A 73 6.39 0.16 -7.15
C GLN A 73 6.32 -0.59 -5.81
N ILE A 74 5.11 -0.85 -5.29
CA ILE A 74 4.93 -1.61 -4.06
C ILE A 74 5.41 -3.05 -4.22
N LYS A 75 5.11 -3.68 -5.36
CA LYS A 75 5.55 -5.05 -5.65
C LYS A 75 7.08 -5.17 -5.62
N GLU A 76 7.76 -4.23 -6.27
CA GLU A 76 9.22 -4.14 -6.26
C GLU A 76 9.78 -3.92 -4.85
N LEU A 77 9.17 -3.02 -4.06
CA LEU A 77 9.60 -2.73 -2.68
C LEU A 77 9.42 -3.89 -1.71
N LEU A 78 8.42 -4.75 -1.95
CA LEU A 78 8.14 -5.94 -1.14
C LEU A 78 8.85 -7.21 -1.67
N ASN A 79 9.61 -7.11 -2.76
CA ASN A 79 10.26 -8.23 -3.44
C ASN A 79 9.27 -9.36 -3.80
N LEU A 80 8.09 -8.98 -4.32
CA LEU A 80 7.00 -9.89 -4.72
C LEU A 80 6.92 -10.11 -6.24
#